data_AF-A0A6G1DY71-F1
#
_entry.id   AF-A0A6G1DY71-F1
#
_cell.length_a   1.000
_cell.length_b   1.000
_cell.length_c   1.000
_cell.angle_alpha   90.00
_cell.angle_beta   90.00
_cell.angle_gamma   90.00
#
_symmetry.space_group_name_H-M   'P 1'
#
loop_
_entity.id
_entity.type
_entity.pdbx_description
1 polymer ?
#
loop_
_entity_poly.entity_id
_entity_poly.type
_entity_poly.pdbx_seq_one_letter_code
_entity_poly.pdbx_strand_id
1 'polypeptide(L)'
;MYRTMGKSGDSIKFVSINSACTAAAAGQATEGPWHSTTAAGKATVAVWTLDQAGLGWKKDVEFSLKSLWAKRGFKASRLPKEVPVWPFLRPQEDGALYFLVPKPLMKPEDPQLYHICGVDMRSKKILLSGLLSDHSLITQPVTLPANAFAFQHL
;
A
#
# COMPACT_ATOMS: atom_id res chain seq x y z
N MET A 1 -10.89 3.22 -5.32
CA MET A 1 -10.01 4.17 -4.61
C MET A 1 -9.80 3.67 -3.18
N TYR A 2 -8.56 3.53 -2.69
CA TYR A 2 -8.28 3.08 -1.30
C TYR A 2 -7.77 4.25 -0.45
N ARG A 3 -8.25 4.33 0.79
CA ARG A 3 -7.90 5.40 1.73
C ARG A 3 -7.92 4.89 3.16
N THR A 4 -7.11 5.51 4.00
CA THR A 4 -7.10 5.27 5.45
C THR A 4 -6.78 6.55 6.20
N MET A 5 -7.13 6.56 7.48
CA MET A 5 -6.74 7.59 8.43
C MET A 5 -6.33 6.91 9.73
N GLY A 6 -5.24 7.38 10.34
CA GLY A 6 -4.74 6.78 11.56
C GLY A 6 -3.61 7.58 12.19
N LYS A 7 -3.22 7.17 13.40
CA LYS A 7 -2.09 7.74 14.12
C LYS A 7 -0.77 7.13 13.62
N SER A 8 0.25 7.95 13.45
CA SER A 8 1.64 7.56 13.18
C SER A 8 2.54 8.52 13.97
N GLY A 9 3.29 7.97 14.93
CA GLY A 9 3.90 8.79 15.97
C GLY A 9 2.84 9.64 16.67
N ASP A 10 3.09 10.93 16.87
CA ASP A 10 2.13 11.87 17.49
C ASP A 10 1.21 12.58 16.49
N SER A 11 1.30 12.22 15.21
CA SER A 11 0.53 12.85 14.14
C SER A 11 -0.66 11.99 13.71
N ILE A 12 -1.77 12.65 13.37
CA ILE A 12 -2.86 12.03 12.63
C ILE A 12 -2.55 12.18 11.14
N LYS A 13 -2.54 11.06 10.42
CA LYS A 13 -2.28 11.02 8.99
C LYS A 13 -3.47 10.49 8.22
N PHE A 14 -3.71 11.09 7.06
CA PHE A 14 -4.62 10.60 6.03
C PHE A 14 -3.78 10.10 4.86
N VAL A 15 -4.14 8.95 4.29
CA VAL A 15 -3.43 8.33 3.17
C VAL A 15 -4.42 7.96 2.09
N SER A 16 -4.08 8.26 0.84
CA SER A 16 -4.88 7.85 -0.31
C SER A 16 -4.01 7.20 -1.39
N ILE A 17 -4.56 6.16 -2.01
CA ILE A 17 -4.02 5.53 -3.21
C ILE A 17 -4.95 5.90 -4.36
N ASN A 18 -4.44 6.75 -5.25
CA ASN A 18 -5.18 7.28 -6.39
C ASN A 18 -4.73 6.54 -7.64
N SER A 19 -5.65 5.82 -8.28
CA SER A 19 -5.37 5.07 -9.51
C SER A 19 -6.56 5.11 -10.44
N ALA A 20 -6.30 5.38 -11.72
CA ALA A 20 -7.32 5.28 -12.78
C ALA A 20 -7.88 3.85 -12.88
N CYS A 21 -7.10 2.83 -12.55
CA CYS A 21 -7.52 1.43 -12.54
C CYS A 21 -8.47 1.10 -11.36
N THR A 22 -8.53 1.92 -10.31
CA THR A 22 -9.42 1.63 -9.16
C THR A 22 -10.91 1.94 -9.40
N ALA A 23 -11.27 2.42 -10.59
CA ALA A 23 -12.65 2.45 -11.07
C ALA A 23 -13.18 1.05 -11.45
N ALA A 24 -12.29 0.11 -11.80
CA ALA A 24 -12.68 -1.26 -12.15
C ALA A 24 -13.19 -2.08 -10.96
N ALA A 25 -12.79 -1.73 -9.72
CA ALA A 25 -13.31 -2.34 -8.49
C ALA A 25 -14.73 -1.86 -8.11
N ALA A 26 -15.31 -0.92 -8.87
CA ALA A 26 -16.68 -0.41 -8.68
C ALA A 26 -17.67 -0.91 -9.76
N GLY A 27 -17.34 -2.00 -10.47
CA GLY A 27 -18.28 -2.70 -11.35
C GLY A 27 -18.33 -2.19 -12.80
N GLN A 28 -17.38 -1.38 -13.26
CA GLN A 28 -17.26 -1.06 -14.69
C GLN A 28 -16.18 -1.92 -15.34
N ALA A 29 -16.61 -2.90 -16.14
CA ALA A 29 -15.77 -3.66 -17.04
C ALA A 29 -15.15 -2.70 -18.07
N THR A 30 -13.84 -2.51 -17.99
CA THR A 30 -13.10 -1.81 -19.05
C THR A 30 -12.35 -2.88 -19.83
N GLU A 31 -12.77 -3.12 -21.06
CA GLU A 31 -12.09 -4.03 -21.97
C GLU A 31 -10.74 -3.42 -22.37
N GLY A 32 -9.66 -4.11 -22.00
CA GLY A 32 -8.28 -3.74 -22.25
C GLY A 32 -7.35 -4.66 -21.44
N PRO A 33 -6.11 -4.90 -21.88
CA PRO A 33 -5.27 -5.96 -21.32
C PRO A 33 -5.10 -5.74 -19.82
N TRP A 34 -5.72 -6.66 -19.06
CA TRP A 34 -5.55 -6.84 -17.63
C TRP A 34 -4.04 -6.77 -17.37
N HIS A 35 -3.60 -5.85 -16.50
CA HIS A 35 -2.17 -5.65 -16.14
C HIS A 35 -1.28 -4.85 -17.10
N SER A 36 -1.70 -3.66 -17.55
CA SER A 36 -0.69 -2.69 -18.01
C SER A 36 0.08 -2.13 -16.80
N THR A 37 1.30 -2.65 -16.56
CA THR A 37 2.24 -2.09 -15.57
C THR A 37 2.46 -0.59 -15.79
N THR A 38 2.35 -0.11 -17.02
CA THR A 38 2.42 1.31 -17.36
C THR A 38 1.26 2.12 -16.78
N ALA A 39 0.03 1.60 -16.82
CA ALA A 39 -1.14 2.24 -16.23
C ALA A 39 -1.10 2.18 -14.70
N ALA A 40 -0.78 1.01 -14.13
CA ALA A 40 -0.60 0.84 -12.70
C ALA A 40 0.51 1.76 -12.14
N GLY A 41 1.61 1.92 -12.89
CA GLY A 41 2.72 2.80 -12.50
C GLY A 41 2.37 4.29 -12.41
N LYS A 42 1.28 4.74 -13.05
CA LYS A 42 0.76 6.11 -12.94
C LYS A 42 -0.01 6.36 -11.64
N ALA A 43 -0.41 5.32 -10.92
CA ALA A 43 -1.07 5.49 -9.63
C ALA A 43 -0.15 6.23 -8.66
N THR A 44 -0.75 7.09 -7.83
CA THR A 44 -0.04 7.87 -6.82
C THR A 44 -0.50 7.51 -5.42
N VAL A 45 0.43 7.57 -4.49
CA VAL A 45 0.18 7.51 -3.06
C VAL A 45 0.46 8.88 -2.50
N ALA A 46 -0.52 9.43 -1.80
CA ALA A 46 -0.39 10.72 -1.13
C ALA A 46 -0.69 10.55 0.36
N VAL A 47 0.09 11.26 1.18
CA VAL A 47 -0.02 11.28 2.63
C VAL A 47 -0.15 12.72 3.07
N TRP A 48 -1.10 12.96 3.97
CA TRP A 48 -1.35 14.24 4.59
C TRP A 48 -1.28 14.09 6.10
N THR A 49 -0.76 15.11 6.79
CA THR A 49 -0.82 15.23 8.24
C THR A 49 -1.84 16.30 8.61
N LEU A 50 -2.64 16.02 9.63
CA LEU A 50 -3.52 17.00 10.24
C LEU A 50 -2.67 17.99 11.05
N ASP A 51 -2.73 19.26 10.67
CA ASP A 51 -2.27 20.37 11.50
C ASP A 51 -3.25 20.55 12.65
N GLN A 52 -2.84 20.13 13.84
CA GLN A 52 -3.68 20.19 15.04
C GLN A 52 -3.90 21.62 15.54
N ALA A 53 -3.03 22.57 15.18
CA ALA A 53 -3.16 23.97 15.58
C ALA A 53 -4.07 24.74 14.61
N GLY A 54 -3.92 24.50 13.31
CA GLY A 54 -4.70 25.15 12.25
C GLY A 54 -5.99 24.42 11.85
N LEU A 55 -6.24 23.23 12.40
CA LEU A 55 -7.35 22.32 12.04
C LEU A 55 -7.46 22.05 10.52
N GLY A 56 -6.31 21.98 9.84
CA GLY A 56 -6.21 21.81 8.39
C GLY A 56 -5.36 20.62 7.98
N TRP A 57 -5.48 20.16 6.74
CA TRP A 57 -4.64 19.08 6.20
C TRP A 57 -3.46 19.63 5.42
N LYS A 58 -2.24 19.25 5.82
CA LYS A 58 -1.02 19.54 5.08
C LYS A 58 -0.56 18.30 4.33
N LYS A 59 -0.30 18.42 3.03
CA LYS A 59 0.29 17.31 2.25
C LYS A 59 1.74 17.14 2.68
N ASP A 60 2.07 15.97 3.23
CA ASP A 60 3.43 15.62 3.64
C ASP A 60 4.24 15.16 2.44
N VAL A 61 3.66 14.22 1.70
CA VAL A 61 4.37 13.55 0.63
C VAL A 61 3.43 12.94 -0.40
N GLU A 62 3.89 12.93 -1.64
CA GLU A 62 3.23 12.27 -2.76
C GLU A 62 4.28 11.58 -3.63
N PHE A 63 3.97 10.39 -4.11
CA PHE A 63 4.84 9.65 -5.01
C PHE A 63 4.04 8.72 -5.93
N SER A 64 4.54 8.47 -7.13
CA SER A 64 3.98 7.47 -8.04
C SER A 64 4.49 6.06 -7.74
N LEU A 65 3.70 5.05 -8.08
CA LEU A 65 4.16 3.66 -7.97
C LEU A 65 5.36 3.38 -8.87
N LYS A 66 5.41 4.00 -10.06
CA LYS A 66 6.58 3.90 -10.94
C LYS A 66 7.87 4.35 -10.25
N SER A 67 7.84 5.43 -9.48
CA SER A 67 9.04 5.90 -8.76
C SER A 67 9.41 4.98 -7.59
N LEU A 68 8.42 4.40 -6.91
CA LEU A 68 8.64 3.39 -5.88
C LEU A 68 9.30 2.13 -6.47
N TRP A 69 8.76 1.60 -7.57
CA TRP A 69 9.26 0.38 -8.22
C TRP A 69 10.67 0.55 -8.80
N ALA A 70 11.07 1.78 -9.11
CA ALA A 70 12.42 2.07 -9.58
C ALA A 70 13.47 1.96 -8.46
N LYS A 71 13.08 2.03 -7.19
CA LYS A 71 13.99 1.96 -6.04
C LYS A 71 14.70 0.61 -5.98
N ARG A 72 16.00 0.64 -5.65
CA ARG A 72 16.82 -0.57 -5.48
C ARG A 72 16.21 -1.54 -4.45
N GLY A 73 15.71 -1.02 -3.34
CA GLY A 73 15.05 -1.83 -2.30
C GLY A 73 13.83 -2.58 -2.84
N PHE A 74 12.96 -1.91 -3.61
CA PHE A 74 11.78 -2.55 -4.18
C PHE A 74 12.16 -3.69 -5.15
N LYS A 75 13.16 -3.45 -6.01
CA LYS A 75 13.68 -4.48 -6.93
C LYS A 75 14.28 -5.67 -6.18
N ALA A 76 14.99 -5.41 -5.09
CA ALA A 76 15.59 -6.45 -4.24
C ALA A 76 14.53 -7.30 -3.52
N SER A 77 13.43 -6.68 -3.07
CA SER A 77 12.31 -7.35 -2.40
C SER A 77 11.45 -8.24 -3.32
N ARG A 78 11.66 -8.19 -4.65
CA ARG A 78 10.89 -8.95 -5.66
C ARG A 78 9.38 -8.81 -5.53
N LEU A 79 8.91 -7.66 -5.04
CA LEU A 79 7.49 -7.36 -4.89
C LEU A 79 6.80 -7.24 -6.27
N PRO A 80 5.53 -7.64 -6.40
CA PRO A 80 4.77 -7.44 -7.63
C PRO A 80 4.64 -5.95 -7.99
N LYS A 81 4.68 -5.63 -9.29
CA LYS A 81 4.45 -4.26 -9.79
C LYS A 81 2.96 -4.01 -10.04
N GLU A 82 2.18 -4.14 -8.98
CA GLU A 82 0.73 -3.98 -8.97
C GLU A 82 0.31 -2.77 -8.14
N VAL A 83 -0.91 -2.27 -8.37
CA VAL A 83 -1.48 -1.19 -7.55
C VAL A 83 -1.76 -1.73 -6.15
N PRO A 84 -1.17 -1.16 -5.09
CA PRO A 84 -1.43 -1.60 -3.74
C PRO A 84 -2.84 -1.24 -3.29
N VAL A 85 -3.32 -1.99 -2.32
CA VAL A 85 -4.66 -1.87 -1.72
C VAL A 85 -4.54 -1.77 -0.21
N TRP A 86 -5.61 -1.31 0.44
CA TRP A 86 -5.73 -1.22 1.90
C TRP A 86 -4.49 -0.63 2.59
N PRO A 87 -4.21 0.67 2.38
CA PRO A 87 -3.15 1.33 3.13
C PRO A 87 -3.51 1.34 4.62
N PHE A 88 -2.51 1.20 5.48
CA PHE A 88 -2.68 1.32 6.93
C PHE A 88 -1.42 1.87 7.61
N LEU A 89 -1.63 2.37 8.82
CA LEU A 89 -0.63 3.03 9.65
C LEU A 89 -0.53 2.29 10.97
N ARG A 90 0.68 2.24 11.53
CA ARG A 90 0.90 1.70 12.87
C ARG A 90 1.24 2.83 13.84
N PRO A 91 0.50 3.00 14.94
CA PRO A 91 0.77 4.07 15.90
C PRO A 91 2.20 4.03 16.47
N GLN A 92 2.75 2.83 16.64
CA GLN A 92 4.07 2.59 17.23
C GLN A 92 5.24 2.86 16.27
N GLU A 93 4.97 3.04 14.98
CA GLU A 93 6.00 3.23 13.96
C GLU A 93 5.80 4.54 13.22
N ASP A 94 6.47 5.57 13.73
CA ASP A 94 6.43 6.88 13.11
C ASP A 94 7.07 6.85 11.71
N GLY A 95 6.42 7.50 10.76
CA GLY A 95 6.91 7.64 9.40
C GLY A 95 6.83 6.38 8.52
N ALA A 96 6.28 5.25 9.01
CA ALA A 96 6.09 4.04 8.23
C ALA A 96 4.67 3.93 7.66
N LEU A 97 4.55 3.70 6.34
CA LEU A 97 3.29 3.39 5.65
C LEU A 97 3.30 1.94 5.20
N TYR A 98 2.21 1.23 5.47
CA TYR A 98 2.02 -0.14 5.02
C TYR A 98 0.87 -0.24 4.02
N PHE A 99 0.98 -1.18 3.10
CA PHE A 99 -0.11 -1.54 2.19
C PHE A 99 0.04 -3.00 1.75
N LEU A 100 -1.06 -3.57 1.24
CA LEU A 100 -1.05 -4.89 0.62
C LEU A 100 -0.87 -4.75 -0.89
N VAL A 101 -0.01 -5.58 -1.48
CA VAL A 101 0.25 -5.63 -2.91
C VAL A 101 -0.31 -6.95 -3.43
N PRO A 102 -1.35 -6.95 -4.29
CA PRO A 102 -1.88 -8.20 -4.82
C PRO A 102 -0.83 -8.90 -5.67
N LYS A 103 -0.74 -10.23 -5.53
CA LYS A 103 -0.01 -11.06 -6.46
C LYS A 103 -0.84 -11.22 -7.73
N PRO A 104 -0.25 -11.08 -8.94
CA PRO A 104 -0.96 -11.37 -10.18
C PRO A 104 -1.47 -12.82 -10.14
N LEU A 105 -2.75 -13.00 -10.43
CA LEU A 105 -3.35 -14.31 -10.60
C LEU A 105 -2.76 -14.96 -11.85
N MET A 106 -2.28 -16.19 -11.73
CA MET A 106 -1.79 -16.95 -12.88
C MET A 106 -2.94 -17.72 -13.53
N LYS A 107 -3.91 -18.15 -12.73
CA LYS A 107 -5.14 -18.79 -13.17
C LYS A 107 -6.36 -18.19 -12.47
N PRO A 108 -7.55 -18.20 -13.10
CA PRO A 108 -8.79 -17.70 -12.49
C PRO A 108 -9.16 -18.40 -11.17
N GLU A 109 -8.80 -19.68 -11.03
CA GLU A 109 -9.05 -20.49 -9.85
C GLU A 109 -8.02 -20.29 -8.71
N ASP A 110 -6.92 -19.58 -8.97
CA ASP A 110 -5.90 -19.35 -7.95
C ASP A 110 -6.46 -18.44 -6.85
N PRO A 111 -6.20 -18.73 -5.56
CA PRO A 111 -6.58 -17.83 -4.49
C PRO A 111 -5.82 -16.49 -4.64
N GLN A 112 -6.52 -15.38 -4.42
CA GLN A 112 -5.88 -14.06 -4.40
C GLN A 112 -4.92 -13.97 -3.21
N LEU A 113 -3.62 -13.93 -3.50
CA LEU A 113 -2.56 -13.74 -2.52
C LEU A 113 -2.12 -12.27 -2.48
N TYR A 114 -1.60 -11.85 -1.32
CA TYR A 114 -1.11 -10.50 -1.11
C TYR A 114 0.28 -10.52 -0.50
N HIS A 115 1.12 -9.57 -0.91
CA HIS A 115 2.33 -9.23 -0.19
C HIS A 115 2.07 -8.04 0.73
N ILE A 116 2.60 -8.07 1.95
CA ILE A 116 2.72 -6.86 2.74
C ILE A 116 3.95 -6.08 2.29
N CYS A 117 3.82 -4.76 2.17
CA CYS A 117 4.91 -3.86 1.88
C CYS A 117 4.88 -2.67 2.85
N GLY A 118 5.93 -2.55 3.65
CA GLY A 118 6.18 -1.41 4.51
C GLY A 118 7.18 -0.46 3.85
N VAL A 119 6.87 0.83 3.85
CA VAL A 119 7.67 1.86 3.19
C VAL A 119 7.86 3.05 4.13
N ASP A 120 9.09 3.54 4.23
CA ASP A 120 9.37 4.82 4.88
C ASP A 120 8.77 5.97 4.06
N MET A 121 7.84 6.72 4.66
CA MET A 121 7.06 7.74 3.97
C MET A 121 7.93 8.84 3.38
N ARG A 122 9.07 9.19 3.99
CA ARG A 122 9.90 10.31 3.50
C ARG A 122 10.84 9.85 2.39
N SER A 123 11.69 8.87 2.67
CA SER A 123 12.74 8.35 1.79
C SER A 123 12.23 7.39 0.71
N LYS A 124 11.03 6.83 0.90
CA LYS A 124 10.43 5.75 0.08
C LYS A 124 11.29 4.49 0.04
N LYS A 125 12.05 4.24 1.10
CA LYS A 125 12.80 2.99 1.27
C LYS A 125 11.84 1.89 1.71
N ILE A 126 12.05 0.68 1.21
CA ILE A 126 11.31 -0.49 1.69
C ILE A 126 11.84 -0.83 3.07
N LEU A 127 10.95 -0.86 4.05
CA LEU A 127 11.23 -1.24 5.44
C LEU A 127 10.96 -2.72 5.65
N LEU A 128 9.90 -3.23 5.04
CA LEU A 128 9.43 -4.60 5.18
C LEU A 128 8.82 -5.08 3.87
N SER A 129 9.02 -6.35 3.55
CA SER A 129 8.28 -7.04 2.50
C SER A 129 8.12 -8.52 2.85
N GLY A 130 6.91 -9.06 2.70
CA GLY A 130 6.62 -10.46 2.98
C GLY A 130 5.37 -10.95 2.23
N LEU A 131 5.22 -12.27 2.04
CA LEU A 131 4.00 -12.85 1.50
C LEU A 131 3.02 -13.11 2.66
N LEU A 132 1.78 -12.68 2.51
CA LEU A 132 0.69 -13.03 3.42
C LEU A 132 -0.01 -14.28 2.86
N SER A 133 0.15 -15.39 3.57
CA SER A 133 -0.46 -16.69 3.23
C SER A 133 -1.81 -16.90 3.92
N ASP A 134 -2.12 -16.10 4.95
CA ASP A 134 -3.34 -16.24 5.74
C ASP A 134 -4.42 -15.27 5.26
N HIS A 135 -5.47 -15.84 4.66
CA HIS A 135 -6.60 -15.10 4.11
C HIS A 135 -7.51 -14.47 5.18
N SER A 136 -7.43 -14.92 6.45
CA SER A 136 -8.26 -14.40 7.55
C SER A 136 -7.91 -12.97 7.95
N LEU A 137 -6.71 -12.49 7.59
CA LEU A 137 -6.21 -11.14 7.91
C LEU A 137 -6.65 -10.05 6.91
N ILE A 138 -7.36 -10.45 5.85
CA ILE A 138 -7.49 -9.67 4.61
C ILE A 138 -8.92 -9.10 4.43
N THR A 139 -9.90 -9.54 5.22
CA THR A 139 -11.34 -9.29 4.98
C THR A 139 -11.97 -8.17 5.81
N GLN A 140 -11.21 -7.44 6.65
CA GLN A 140 -11.73 -6.35 7.47
C GLN A 140 -10.86 -5.08 7.37
N PRO A 141 -11.37 -3.87 7.71
CA PRO A 141 -10.53 -2.69 7.88
C PRO A 141 -9.36 -3.07 8.81
N VAL A 142 -8.19 -3.13 8.19
CA VAL A 142 -7.11 -4.03 8.59
C VAL A 142 -6.62 -3.69 9.99
N THR A 143 -7.04 -4.49 10.96
CA THR A 143 -6.33 -4.67 12.23
C THR A 143 -5.45 -5.90 12.02
N LEU A 144 -4.26 -5.73 11.43
CA LEU A 144 -3.31 -6.84 11.40
C LEU A 144 -2.89 -7.11 12.84
N PRO A 145 -2.98 -8.36 13.33
CA PRO A 145 -2.43 -8.71 14.62
C PRO A 145 -0.91 -8.49 14.57
N ALA A 146 -0.34 -8.02 15.68
CA ALA A 146 1.07 -7.62 15.75
C ALA A 146 2.05 -8.73 15.31
N ASN A 147 1.64 -10.00 15.42
CA ASN A 147 2.39 -11.18 15.01
C ASN A 147 2.48 -11.38 13.48
N ALA A 148 1.66 -10.71 12.66
CA ALA A 148 1.79 -10.75 11.19
C ALA A 148 3.13 -10.18 10.70
N PHE A 149 3.85 -9.50 11.59
CA PHE A 149 5.15 -8.88 11.37
C PHE A 149 6.31 -9.67 11.99
N ALA A 150 6.05 -10.83 12.60
CA ALA A 150 7.07 -11.65 13.26
C ALA A 150 8.04 -12.36 12.28
N PHE A 151 7.99 -12.04 10.98
CA PHE A 151 8.96 -12.51 9.98
C PHE A 151 10.29 -11.74 10.06
N GLN A 152 10.88 -11.65 11.25
CA GLN A 152 12.29 -11.34 11.44
C GLN A 152 12.77 -12.09 12.68
N HIS A 153 13.33 -13.27 12.46
CA HIS A 153 14.50 -13.81 13.17
C HIS A 153 14.78 -15.20 12.59
N LEU A 154 15.67 -15.26 11.60
CA LEU A 154 16.64 -16.33 11.34
C LEU A 154 17.64 -15.80 10.29
#